data_AF-A0A8H3BRJ1-F1
#
_entry.id   AF-A0A8H3BRJ1-F1
#
_cell.length_a   1.000
_cell.length_b   1.000
_cell.length_c   1.000
_cell.angle_alpha   90.00
_cell.angle_beta   90.00
_cell.angle_gamma   90.00
#
_symmetry.space_group_name_H-M   'P 1'
#
loop_
_entity.id
_entity.type
_entity.pdbx_description
1 polymer ?
#
loop_
_entity_poly.entity_id
_entity_poly.type
_entity_poly.pdbx_seq_one_letter_code
_entity_poly.pdbx_strand_id
1 'polypeptide(L)'
;MRRPSEMPQPNAPILPPIAIGSGGRSTTGNSVQDMLAHEDYLGISVNCFIQSVRLVLISSTIPNVLRSGSGPIDLHIQLDSWFNSLQDGLLIRQRATLTQPPILALHIQYWWSILNLYLPFIHKSDHKVGQSVKMCNRATEKLVKLFGAYSTQFGFRYFPRNLLEAMHTCGKLLILERSESEGKSKKRATAQDGIEMCLKGLRTAGETWVEGQTLAANLETLLATSDEVMVDGT
;
A
#
# COMPACT_ATOMS: atom_id res chain seq x y z
N MET A 1 -9.52 21.45 46.25
CA MET A 1 -9.36 20.75 44.96
C MET A 1 -8.68 19.41 45.23
N ARG A 2 -9.37 18.27 45.05
CA ARG A 2 -8.79 16.92 45.19
C ARG A 2 -8.34 16.42 43.82
N ARG A 3 -7.07 15.96 43.70
CA ARG A 3 -6.59 15.23 42.52
C ARG A 3 -7.39 13.93 42.35
N PRO A 4 -7.68 13.48 41.11
CA PRO A 4 -8.19 12.13 40.89
C PRO A 4 -7.17 11.08 41.38
N SER A 5 -7.68 10.06 42.06
CA SER A 5 -6.94 8.86 42.48
C SER A 5 -6.23 8.24 41.27
N GLU A 6 -4.93 7.99 41.37
CA GLU A 6 -4.22 7.16 40.40
C GLU A 6 -4.90 5.79 40.31
N MET A 7 -5.21 5.36 39.09
CA MET A 7 -5.74 4.02 38.84
C MET A 7 -4.65 2.98 39.15
N PRO A 8 -4.99 1.85 39.81
CA PRO A 8 -4.04 0.77 40.02
C PRO A 8 -3.48 0.27 38.69
N GLN A 9 -2.17 0.05 38.62
CA GLN A 9 -1.58 -0.63 37.46
C GLN A 9 -2.17 -2.04 37.32
N PRO A 10 -2.65 -2.44 36.13
CA PRO A 10 -3.13 -3.79 35.92
C PRO A 10 -1.96 -4.78 36.01
N ASN A 11 -1.96 -5.59 37.07
CA ASN A 11 -0.98 -6.67 37.29
C ASN A 11 -1.31 -7.95 36.51
N ALA A 12 -2.37 -7.96 35.70
CA ALA A 12 -2.73 -9.10 34.88
C ALA A 12 -1.94 -9.06 33.56
N PRO A 13 -1.14 -10.10 33.24
CA PRO A 13 -0.52 -10.19 31.93
C PRO A 13 -1.62 -10.21 30.85
N ILE A 14 -1.50 -9.33 29.86
CA ILE A 14 -2.38 -9.32 28.69
C ILE A 14 -2.03 -10.56 27.86
N LEU A 15 -2.70 -11.67 28.15
CA LEU A 15 -2.64 -12.85 27.33
C LEU A 15 -3.46 -12.58 26.06
N PRO A 16 -2.88 -12.76 24.86
CA PRO A 16 -3.69 -12.74 23.65
C PRO A 16 -4.77 -13.84 23.78
N PRO A 17 -6.02 -13.58 23.37
CA PRO A 17 -7.13 -14.53 23.56
C PRO A 17 -6.95 -15.83 22.77
N ILE A 18 -5.91 -15.93 21.94
CA ILE A 18 -5.65 -17.06 21.05
C ILE A 18 -4.16 -17.39 21.15
N ALA A 19 -3.84 -18.67 21.38
CA ALA A 19 -2.48 -19.17 21.24
C ALA A 19 -2.05 -19.04 19.77
N ILE A 20 -1.19 -18.07 19.47
CA ILE A 20 -0.65 -17.87 18.12
C ILE A 20 0.40 -18.96 17.91
N GLY A 21 0.02 -20.01 17.20
CA GLY A 21 0.96 -21.05 16.74
C GLY A 21 2.08 -20.45 15.89
N SER A 22 3.23 -21.13 15.88
CA SER A 22 4.34 -20.85 14.96
C SER A 22 3.81 -20.78 13.53
N GLY A 23 4.15 -19.71 12.80
CA GLY A 23 3.53 -19.28 11.54
C GLY A 23 3.15 -20.42 10.59
N GLY A 24 1.86 -20.49 10.26
CA GLY A 24 1.29 -21.49 9.35
C GLY A 24 1.87 -21.39 7.94
N ARG A 25 1.87 -22.53 7.23
CA ARG A 25 2.23 -22.58 5.81
C ARG A 25 1.14 -21.90 4.99
N SER A 26 1.54 -21.13 3.99
CA SER A 26 0.60 -20.61 2.98
C SER A 26 -0.11 -21.77 2.28
N THR A 27 -1.42 -21.63 2.12
CA THR A 27 -2.39 -22.69 1.79
C THR A 27 -2.40 -22.97 0.29
N THR A 28 -2.10 -24.20 -0.12
CA THR A 28 -2.12 -24.65 -1.54
C THR A 28 -3.54 -25.00 -2.02
N GLY A 29 -4.50 -24.09 -1.83
CA GLY A 29 -5.86 -24.23 -2.35
C GLY A 29 -5.95 -23.74 -3.81
N ASN A 30 -6.67 -24.47 -4.66
CA ASN A 30 -6.89 -24.05 -6.06
C ASN A 30 -8.07 -23.09 -6.22
N SER A 31 -8.87 -22.88 -5.16
CA SER A 31 -10.00 -21.95 -5.16
C SER A 31 -9.94 -20.98 -3.97
N VAL A 32 -10.59 -19.82 -4.13
CA VAL A 32 -10.73 -18.82 -3.05
C VAL A 32 -11.47 -19.41 -1.86
N GLN A 33 -12.48 -20.26 -2.08
CA GLN A 33 -13.24 -20.89 -1.01
C GLN A 33 -12.37 -21.81 -0.15
N ASP A 34 -11.52 -22.63 -0.78
CA ASP A 34 -10.59 -23.52 -0.07
C ASP A 34 -9.58 -22.73 0.75
N MET A 35 -9.07 -21.63 0.18
CA MET A 35 -8.13 -20.75 0.87
C MET A 35 -8.74 -20.10 2.11
N LEU A 36 -10.01 -19.66 2.04
CA LEU A 36 -10.73 -19.05 3.16
C LEU A 36 -11.14 -20.08 4.23
N ALA A 37 -11.42 -21.33 3.84
CA ALA A 37 -11.81 -22.40 4.74
C ALA A 37 -10.62 -23.11 5.41
N HIS A 38 -9.39 -22.86 4.96
CA HIS A 38 -8.21 -23.55 5.47
C HIS A 38 -7.89 -23.16 6.92
N GLU A 39 -7.51 -24.14 7.74
CA GLU A 39 -7.27 -23.98 9.19
C GLU A 39 -6.24 -22.87 9.51
N ASP A 40 -5.16 -22.80 8.73
CA ASP A 40 -4.12 -21.77 8.86
C ASP A 40 -4.56 -20.33 8.49
N TYR A 41 -5.70 -20.13 7.81
CA TYR A 41 -6.11 -18.80 7.33
C TYR A 41 -6.26 -17.79 8.47
N LEU A 42 -6.85 -18.20 9.59
CA LEU A 42 -7.01 -17.35 10.76
C LEU A 42 -5.65 -16.97 11.36
N GLY A 43 -4.75 -17.94 11.51
CA GLY A 43 -3.41 -17.71 12.03
C GLY A 43 -2.62 -16.73 11.16
N ILE A 44 -2.69 -16.87 9.84
CA ILE A 44 -2.03 -15.95 8.91
C ILE A 44 -2.68 -14.55 8.98
N SER A 45 -4.00 -14.47 9.02
CA SER A 45 -4.73 -13.20 9.12
C SER A 45 -4.34 -12.42 10.38
N VAL A 46 -4.26 -13.09 11.54
CA VAL A 46 -3.84 -12.47 12.81
C VAL A 46 -2.38 -12.00 12.74
N ASN A 47 -1.48 -12.81 12.17
CA ASN A 47 -0.08 -12.41 12.00
C ASN A 47 0.07 -11.21 11.05
N CYS A 48 -0.64 -11.21 9.92
CA CYS A 48 -0.71 -10.07 9.01
C CYS A 48 -1.22 -8.82 9.73
N PHE A 49 -2.29 -8.93 10.53
CA PHE A 49 -2.81 -7.79 11.30
C PHE A 49 -1.75 -7.23 12.27
N ILE A 50 -1.09 -8.09 13.05
CA ILE A 50 -0.03 -7.66 13.99
C ILE A 50 1.09 -6.94 13.23
N GLN A 51 1.53 -7.47 12.09
CA GLN A 51 2.57 -6.86 11.28
C GLN A 51 2.12 -5.55 10.62
N SER A 52 0.86 -5.46 10.17
CA SER A 52 0.26 -4.22 9.68
C SER A 52 0.26 -3.14 10.75
N VAL A 53 -0.10 -3.47 12.00
CA VAL A 53 -0.07 -2.51 13.13
C VAL A 53 1.36 -2.01 13.37
N ARG A 54 2.35 -2.92 13.39
CA ARG A 54 3.77 -2.53 13.52
C ARG A 54 4.21 -1.60 12.38
N LEU A 55 3.84 -1.92 11.15
CA LEU A 55 4.12 -1.07 10.00
C LEU A 55 3.44 0.30 10.12
N VAL A 56 2.20 0.39 10.58
CA VAL A 56 1.54 1.68 10.85
C VAL A 56 2.34 2.49 11.86
N LEU A 57 2.82 1.87 12.93
CA LEU A 57 3.59 2.58 13.96
C LEU A 57 4.89 3.16 13.37
N ILE A 58 5.65 2.38 12.60
CA ILE A 58 6.85 2.87 11.90
C ILE A 58 6.47 4.00 10.94
N SER A 59 5.43 3.80 10.13
CA SER A 59 5.00 4.75 9.09
C SER A 59 4.41 6.04 9.67
N SER A 60 3.86 6.00 10.88
CA SER A 60 3.32 7.20 11.55
C SER A 60 4.40 8.22 11.91
N THR A 61 5.67 7.82 11.85
CA THR A 61 6.82 8.72 12.04
C THR A 61 7.22 9.48 10.76
N ILE A 62 6.69 9.09 9.59
CA ILE A 62 7.00 9.74 8.30
C ILE A 62 6.79 11.26 8.36
N PRO A 63 5.65 11.80 8.83
CA PRO A 63 5.45 13.25 8.90
C PRO A 63 6.49 13.97 9.79
N ASN A 64 7.00 13.31 10.83
CA ASN A 64 8.04 13.89 11.70
C ASN A 64 9.38 13.98 10.97
N VAL A 65 9.78 12.91 10.27
CA VAL A 65 11.01 12.88 9.47
C VAL A 65 10.95 13.92 8.34
N LEU A 66 9.79 14.06 7.69
CA LEU A 66 9.60 15.05 6.64
C LEU A 66 9.70 16.49 7.17
N ARG A 67 9.22 16.75 8.40
CA ARG A 67 9.30 18.07 9.05
C ARG A 67 10.68 18.41 9.59
N SER A 68 11.45 17.42 10.07
CA SER A 68 12.79 17.66 10.59
C SER A 68 13.82 17.99 9.51
N GLY A 69 13.46 17.83 8.22
CA GLY A 69 14.39 18.00 7.10
C GLY A 69 15.40 16.86 6.99
N SER A 70 15.28 15.83 7.83
CA SER A 70 16.09 14.62 7.76
C SER A 70 15.81 13.89 6.44
N GLY A 71 16.84 13.37 5.79
CA GLY A 71 16.67 12.57 4.57
C GLY A 71 15.84 11.31 4.83
N PRO A 72 15.16 10.75 3.82
CA PRO A 72 14.29 9.58 3.99
C PRO A 72 15.05 8.27 4.31
N ILE A 73 16.38 8.30 4.28
CA ILE A 73 17.25 7.10 4.30
C ILE A 73 17.08 6.29 5.58
N ASP A 74 17.15 6.92 6.75
CA ASP A 74 17.11 6.19 8.03
C ASP A 74 15.77 5.49 8.25
N LEU A 75 14.67 6.14 7.88
CA LEU A 75 13.34 5.55 7.99
C LEU A 75 13.10 4.48 6.92
N HIS A 76 13.66 4.64 5.72
CA HIS A 76 13.65 3.58 4.71
C HIS A 76 14.41 2.34 5.19
N ILE A 77 15.60 2.50 5.77
CA ILE A 77 16.36 1.38 6.35
C ILE A 77 15.53 0.65 7.41
N GLN A 78 14.81 1.38 8.27
CA GLN A 78 13.91 0.77 9.25
C GLN A 78 12.74 0.00 8.61
N LEU A 79 12.12 0.57 7.57
CA LEU A 79 11.04 -0.09 6.82
C LEU A 79 11.55 -1.37 6.14
N ASP A 80 12.71 -1.33 5.51
CA ASP A 80 13.32 -2.48 4.83
C ASP A 80 13.76 -3.55 5.82
N SER A 81 14.38 -3.16 6.93
CA SER A 81 14.75 -4.08 8.00
C SER A 81 13.51 -4.81 8.55
N TRP A 82 12.43 -4.07 8.80
CA TRP A 82 11.16 -4.67 9.20
C TRP A 82 10.60 -5.63 8.14
N PHE A 83 10.55 -5.22 6.87
CA PHE A 83 10.00 -6.05 5.79
C PHE A 83 10.80 -7.33 5.58
N ASN A 84 12.13 -7.25 5.65
CA ASN A 84 13.03 -8.40 5.53
C ASN A 84 13.00 -9.33 6.76
N SER A 85 12.43 -8.87 7.89
CA SER A 85 12.22 -9.69 9.09
C SER A 85 10.88 -10.45 9.10
N LEU A 86 10.03 -10.25 8.07
CA LEU A 86 8.75 -10.94 7.97
C LEU A 86 8.95 -12.46 7.82
N GLN A 87 8.08 -13.22 8.48
CA GLN A 87 8.06 -14.68 8.36
C GLN A 87 7.69 -15.12 6.94
N ASP A 88 8.23 -16.24 6.48
CA ASP A 88 7.99 -16.81 5.14
C ASP A 88 6.50 -17.03 4.79
N GLY A 89 5.64 -17.21 5.79
CA GLY A 89 4.19 -17.33 5.62
C GLY A 89 3.50 -16.02 5.24
N LEU A 90 4.15 -14.88 5.45
CA LEU A 90 3.63 -13.52 5.19
C LEU A 90 4.22 -12.90 3.92
N LEU A 91 5.03 -13.65 3.18
CA LEU A 91 5.65 -13.21 1.92
C LEU A 91 4.87 -13.74 0.72
N ILE A 92 4.80 -12.93 -0.34
CA ILE A 92 4.21 -13.35 -1.62
C ILE A 92 5.17 -14.32 -2.30
N ARG A 93 4.71 -15.56 -2.53
CA ARG A 93 5.52 -16.62 -3.14
C ARG A 93 5.38 -16.60 -4.67
N GLN A 94 6.50 -16.73 -5.38
CA GLN A 94 6.55 -16.65 -6.84
C GLN A 94 5.74 -17.73 -7.58
N ARG A 95 5.49 -18.87 -6.94
CA ARG A 95 4.79 -20.02 -7.56
C ARG A 95 3.39 -20.27 -6.99
N ALA A 96 2.90 -19.39 -6.12
CA ALA A 96 1.56 -19.52 -5.57
C ALA A 96 0.53 -19.05 -6.60
N THR A 97 -0.52 -19.84 -6.81
CA THR A 97 -1.66 -19.49 -7.66
C THR A 97 -2.57 -18.45 -6.99
N LEU A 98 -2.67 -18.51 -5.66
CA LEU A 98 -3.44 -17.58 -4.83
C LEU A 98 -2.58 -17.05 -3.68
N THR A 99 -2.77 -15.77 -3.38
CA THR A 99 -2.16 -15.07 -2.25
C THR A 99 -3.28 -14.58 -1.36
N GLN A 100 -3.24 -14.92 -0.07
CA GLN A 100 -4.28 -14.54 0.87
C GLN A 100 -4.45 -13.00 0.93
N PRO A 101 -5.69 -12.47 0.97
CA PRO A 101 -5.95 -11.04 0.98
C PRO A 101 -5.19 -10.26 2.08
N PRO A 102 -5.05 -10.76 3.33
CA PRO A 102 -4.27 -10.07 4.36
C PRO A 102 -2.79 -9.91 4.00
N ILE A 103 -2.20 -10.86 3.26
CA ILE A 103 -0.81 -10.76 2.79
C ILE A 103 -0.70 -9.68 1.70
N LEU A 104 -1.62 -9.66 0.73
CA LEU A 104 -1.66 -8.61 -0.28
C LEU A 104 -1.82 -7.22 0.37
N ALA A 105 -2.73 -7.10 1.34
CA ALA A 105 -2.95 -5.86 2.08
C ALA A 105 -1.69 -5.37 2.81
N LEU A 106 -0.98 -6.29 3.49
CA LEU A 106 0.29 -5.98 4.17
C LEU A 106 1.35 -5.45 3.19
N HIS A 107 1.50 -6.09 2.03
CA HIS A 107 2.48 -5.68 1.02
C HIS A 107 2.11 -4.36 0.35
N ILE A 108 0.82 -4.13 0.07
CA ILE A 108 0.31 -2.83 -0.43
C ILE A 108 0.66 -1.74 0.56
N GLN A 109 0.39 -1.96 1.84
CA GLN A 109 0.66 -0.98 2.88
C GLN A 109 2.16 -0.65 2.97
N TYR A 110 3.04 -1.65 2.88
CA TYR A 110 4.50 -1.42 2.89
C TYR A 110 4.95 -0.55 1.72
N TRP A 111 4.55 -0.89 0.49
CA TRP A 111 4.93 -0.10 -0.68
C TRP A 111 4.31 1.30 -0.67
N TRP A 112 3.11 1.45 -0.11
CA TRP A 112 2.51 2.76 0.10
C TRP A 112 3.28 3.60 1.11
N SER A 113 3.80 3.01 2.20
CA SER A 113 4.68 3.72 3.13
C SER A 113 5.98 4.19 2.48
N ILE A 114 6.60 3.35 1.64
CA ILE A 114 7.78 3.75 0.85
C ILE A 114 7.43 4.90 -0.09
N LEU A 115 6.28 4.82 -0.77
CA LEU A 115 5.81 5.88 -1.66
C LEU A 115 5.65 7.21 -0.90
N ASN A 116 4.93 7.21 0.23
CA ASN A 116 4.69 8.41 1.04
C ASN A 116 5.98 9.02 1.60
N LEU A 117 6.98 8.19 1.91
CA LEU A 117 8.27 8.64 2.42
C LEU A 117 9.05 9.46 1.36
N TYR A 118 8.98 9.05 0.10
CA TYR A 118 9.76 9.68 -0.98
C TYR A 118 9.00 10.73 -1.79
N LEU A 119 7.66 10.71 -1.77
CA LEU A 119 6.81 11.61 -2.56
C LEU A 119 7.16 13.10 -2.41
N PRO A 120 7.45 13.65 -1.21
CA PRO A 120 7.76 15.09 -1.05
C PRO A 120 9.08 15.53 -1.70
N PHE A 121 9.90 14.60 -2.20
CA PHE A 121 11.24 14.88 -2.72
C PHE A 121 11.34 14.77 -4.25
N ILE A 122 10.25 14.39 -4.94
CA ILE A 122 10.28 14.15 -6.40
C ILE A 122 10.54 15.40 -7.24
N HIS A 123 10.19 16.59 -6.74
CA HIS A 123 10.36 17.88 -7.44
C HIS A 123 11.49 18.76 -6.88
N LYS A 124 12.29 18.25 -5.93
CA LYS A 124 13.45 19.03 -5.47
C LYS A 124 14.51 19.07 -6.58
N SER A 125 15.50 19.96 -6.50
CA SER A 125 16.52 20.15 -7.55
C SER A 125 17.89 19.53 -7.22
N ASP A 126 17.98 18.75 -6.13
CA ASP A 126 19.23 18.13 -5.64
C ASP A 126 19.46 16.72 -6.22
N HIS A 127 20.69 16.21 -6.22
CA HIS A 127 21.05 14.85 -6.65
C HIS A 127 20.22 13.74 -5.99
N LYS A 128 19.69 13.98 -4.78
CA LYS A 128 18.76 13.10 -4.05
C LYS A 128 17.42 12.88 -4.77
N VAL A 129 17.09 13.72 -5.73
CA VAL A 129 15.83 13.67 -6.51
C VAL A 129 15.84 12.48 -7.45
N GLY A 130 16.98 12.21 -8.11
CA GLY A 130 17.13 11.03 -8.95
C GLY A 130 16.90 9.72 -8.17
N GLN A 131 17.29 9.67 -6.89
CA GLN A 131 16.99 8.53 -6.02
C GLN A 131 15.51 8.49 -5.61
N SER A 132 14.94 9.64 -5.25
CA SER A 132 13.54 9.74 -4.81
C SER A 132 12.55 9.34 -5.93
N VAL A 133 12.77 9.83 -7.14
CA VAL A 133 12.00 9.44 -8.34
C VAL A 133 12.11 7.94 -8.60
N LYS A 134 13.33 7.36 -8.51
CA LYS A 134 13.52 5.90 -8.68
C LYS A 134 12.74 5.10 -7.63
N MET A 135 12.73 5.55 -6.37
CA MET A 135 12.00 4.87 -5.29
C MET A 135 10.49 4.99 -5.47
N CYS A 136 9.98 6.17 -5.84
CA CYS A 136 8.57 6.39 -6.16
C CYS A 136 8.12 5.53 -7.35
N ASN A 137 8.89 5.46 -8.43
CA ASN A 137 8.57 4.63 -9.59
C ASN A 137 8.56 3.13 -9.22
N ARG A 138 9.56 2.69 -8.44
CA ARG A 138 9.61 1.29 -7.95
C ARG A 138 8.40 0.95 -7.08
N ALA A 139 8.04 1.82 -6.14
CA ALA A 139 6.89 1.61 -5.27
C ALA A 139 5.58 1.56 -6.07
N THR A 140 5.42 2.47 -7.03
CA THR A 140 4.26 2.54 -7.93
C THR A 140 4.13 1.27 -8.77
N GLU A 141 5.21 0.80 -9.39
CA GLU A 141 5.20 -0.45 -10.17
C GLU A 141 4.78 -1.65 -9.30
N LYS A 142 5.26 -1.69 -8.05
CA LYS A 142 4.89 -2.75 -7.10
C LYS A 142 3.43 -2.65 -6.68
N LEU A 143 2.91 -1.45 -6.41
CA LEU A 143 1.51 -1.23 -6.07
C LEU A 143 0.58 -1.64 -7.20
N VAL A 144 0.84 -1.24 -8.45
CA VAL A 144 0.05 -1.66 -9.61
C VAL A 144 0.01 -3.18 -9.74
N LYS A 145 1.15 -3.86 -9.59
CA LYS A 145 1.18 -5.34 -9.61
C LYS A 145 0.35 -5.96 -8.49
N LEU A 146 0.39 -5.39 -7.28
CA LEU A 146 -0.39 -5.87 -6.14
C LEU A 146 -1.89 -5.63 -6.32
N PHE A 147 -2.29 -4.46 -6.85
CA PHE A 147 -3.68 -4.18 -7.21
C PHE A 147 -4.18 -5.13 -8.29
N GLY A 148 -3.38 -5.40 -9.32
CA GLY A 148 -3.70 -6.36 -10.36
C GLY A 148 -3.87 -7.78 -9.81
N ALA A 149 -2.96 -8.21 -8.92
CA ALA A 149 -3.08 -9.51 -8.24
C ALA A 149 -4.36 -9.59 -7.40
N TYR A 150 -4.68 -8.55 -6.63
CA TYR A 150 -5.90 -8.48 -5.82
C TYR A 150 -7.15 -8.54 -6.71
N SER A 151 -7.19 -7.73 -7.77
CA SER A 151 -8.31 -7.69 -8.73
C SER A 151 -8.55 -9.05 -9.37
N THR A 152 -7.48 -9.73 -9.78
CA THR A 152 -7.54 -11.04 -10.46
C THR A 152 -8.08 -12.12 -9.53
N GLN A 153 -7.73 -12.09 -8.24
CA GLN A 153 -8.09 -13.14 -7.29
C GLN A 153 -9.43 -12.90 -6.60
N PHE A 154 -9.76 -11.65 -6.28
CA PHE A 154 -10.87 -11.29 -5.39
C PHE A 154 -11.81 -10.22 -5.97
N GLY A 155 -11.42 -9.57 -7.07
CA GLY A 155 -12.05 -8.33 -7.50
C GLY A 155 -11.80 -7.18 -6.52
N PHE A 156 -12.37 -6.00 -6.79
CA PHE A 156 -12.18 -4.81 -5.95
C PHE A 156 -13.37 -4.46 -5.06
N ARG A 157 -14.51 -5.16 -5.19
CA ARG A 157 -15.73 -4.83 -4.44
C ARG A 157 -15.50 -4.79 -2.93
N TYR A 158 -14.67 -5.70 -2.40
CA TYR A 158 -14.32 -5.76 -0.98
C TYR A 158 -12.86 -5.37 -0.70
N PHE A 159 -12.28 -4.52 -1.56
CA PHE A 159 -10.93 -4.00 -1.33
C PHE A 159 -10.87 -3.27 0.02
N PRO A 160 -9.79 -3.40 0.81
CA PRO A 160 -9.74 -2.84 2.15
C PRO A 160 -9.87 -1.31 2.14
N ARG A 161 -10.86 -0.78 2.86
CA ARG A 161 -11.15 0.67 2.91
C ARG A 161 -9.93 1.51 3.28
N ASN A 162 -9.11 1.03 4.22
CA ASN A 162 -7.89 1.71 4.68
C ASN A 162 -6.76 1.76 3.64
N LEU A 163 -6.91 1.09 2.49
CA LEU A 163 -5.93 1.07 1.41
C LEU A 163 -6.41 1.83 0.16
N LEU A 164 -7.63 2.41 0.17
CA LEU A 164 -8.12 3.20 -0.97
C LEU A 164 -7.21 4.38 -1.29
N GLU A 165 -6.69 5.04 -0.26
CA GLU A 165 -5.71 6.13 -0.42
C GLU A 165 -4.38 5.66 -1.05
N ALA A 166 -3.99 4.40 -0.86
CA ALA A 166 -2.81 3.85 -1.53
C ALA A 166 -3.03 3.81 -3.05
N MET A 167 -4.22 3.37 -3.48
CA MET A 167 -4.60 3.30 -4.90
C MET A 167 -4.73 4.70 -5.51
N HIS A 168 -5.36 5.64 -4.79
CA HIS A 168 -5.46 7.03 -5.21
C HIS A 168 -4.09 7.71 -5.33
N THR A 169 -3.23 7.58 -4.31
CA THR A 169 -1.87 8.16 -4.33
C THR A 169 -1.03 7.58 -5.47
N CYS A 170 -1.13 6.26 -5.70
CA CYS A 170 -0.47 5.59 -6.82
C CYS A 170 -0.96 6.14 -8.17
N GLY A 171 -2.28 6.28 -8.34
CA GLY A 171 -2.88 6.86 -9.54
C GLY A 171 -2.38 8.27 -9.85
N LYS A 172 -2.32 9.16 -8.84
CA LYS A 172 -1.81 10.52 -9.01
C LYS A 172 -0.38 10.55 -9.54
N LEU A 173 0.47 9.66 -9.04
CA LEU A 173 1.87 9.60 -9.48
C LEU A 173 1.99 9.02 -10.89
N LEU A 174 1.15 8.06 -11.27
CA LEU A 174 1.12 7.55 -12.64
C LEU A 174 0.66 8.62 -13.64
N ILE A 175 -0.27 9.51 -13.25
CA ILE A 175 -0.64 10.67 -14.08
C ILE A 175 0.57 11.56 -14.31
N LEU A 176 1.31 11.92 -13.24
CA LEU A 176 2.54 12.70 -13.37
C LEU A 176 3.57 11.99 -14.28
N GLU A 177 3.80 10.70 -14.07
CA GLU A 177 4.74 9.91 -14.87
C GLU A 177 4.34 9.87 -16.36
N ARG A 178 3.05 9.76 -16.65
CA ARG A 178 2.50 9.77 -18.01
C ARG A 178 2.79 11.10 -18.71
N SER A 179 2.60 12.22 -18.02
CA SER A 179 2.79 13.57 -18.57
C SER A 179 4.28 13.89 -18.79
N GLU A 180 5.17 13.41 -17.91
CA GLU A 180 6.62 13.59 -18.07
C GLU A 180 7.26 12.62 -19.10
N SER A 181 6.50 11.69 -19.67
CA SER A 181 7.03 10.63 -20.55
C SER A 181 6.94 10.97 -22.05
N GLU A 182 7.10 12.24 -22.42
CA GLU A 182 7.11 12.69 -23.81
C GLU A 182 8.09 11.87 -24.68
N GLY A 183 7.61 11.38 -25.83
CA GLY A 183 8.39 10.56 -26.77
C GLY A 183 8.63 9.10 -26.37
N LYS A 184 8.30 8.67 -25.14
CA LYS A 184 8.49 7.27 -24.67
C LYS A 184 7.16 6.50 -24.67
N SER A 185 6.68 6.14 -25.86
CA SER A 185 5.35 5.52 -26.07
C SER A 185 5.05 4.36 -25.12
N LYS A 186 6.01 3.44 -24.91
CA LYS A 186 5.84 2.29 -24.02
C LYS A 186 5.64 2.68 -22.55
N LYS A 187 6.45 3.63 -22.05
CA LYS A 187 6.38 4.07 -20.65
C LYS A 187 5.06 4.81 -20.39
N ARG A 188 4.66 5.67 -21.33
CA ARG A 188 3.36 6.36 -21.30
C ARG A 188 2.19 5.37 -21.31
N ALA A 189 2.24 4.33 -22.13
CA ALA A 189 1.20 3.29 -22.18
C ALA A 189 1.12 2.50 -20.86
N THR A 190 2.26 2.08 -20.30
CA THR A 190 2.28 1.39 -18.99
C THR A 190 1.74 2.26 -17.87
N ALA A 191 2.04 3.56 -17.88
CA ALA A 191 1.47 4.50 -16.91
C ALA A 191 -0.06 4.61 -17.09
N GLN A 192 -0.53 4.68 -18.33
CA GLN A 192 -1.97 4.71 -18.66
C GLN A 192 -2.70 3.45 -18.17
N ASP A 193 -2.15 2.25 -18.42
CA ASP A 193 -2.73 0.98 -17.92
C ASP A 193 -2.84 0.98 -16.38
N GLY A 194 -1.83 1.51 -15.70
CA GLY A 194 -1.84 1.66 -14.25
C GLY A 194 -2.92 2.64 -13.75
N ILE A 195 -3.10 3.78 -14.42
CA ILE A 195 -4.14 4.77 -14.11
C ILE A 195 -5.52 4.13 -14.22
N GLU A 196 -5.77 3.40 -15.32
CA GLU A 196 -7.03 2.70 -15.54
C GLU A 196 -7.30 1.63 -14.48
N MET A 197 -6.26 0.91 -14.05
CA MET A 197 -6.37 -0.03 -12.93
C MET A 197 -6.77 0.66 -11.63
N CYS A 198 -6.14 1.79 -11.30
CA CYS A 198 -6.48 2.57 -10.10
C CYS A 198 -7.91 3.11 -10.17
N LEU A 199 -8.32 3.69 -11.30
CA LEU A 199 -9.69 4.20 -11.49
C LEU A 199 -10.73 3.09 -11.40
N LYS A 200 -10.51 1.97 -12.09
CA LYS A 200 -11.39 0.79 -12.01
C LYS A 200 -11.51 0.30 -10.58
N GLY A 201 -10.39 0.20 -9.86
CA GLY A 201 -10.38 -0.26 -8.47
C GLY A 201 -11.12 0.68 -7.53
N LEU A 202 -10.88 2.00 -7.62
CA LEU A 202 -11.56 3.00 -6.80
C LEU A 202 -13.07 3.05 -7.06
N ARG A 203 -13.50 3.00 -8.33
CA ARG A 203 -14.92 2.97 -8.70
C ARG A 203 -15.62 1.72 -8.17
N THR A 204 -15.02 0.55 -8.39
CA THR A 204 -15.59 -0.74 -7.96
C THR A 204 -15.63 -0.85 -6.43
N ALA A 205 -14.57 -0.44 -5.74
CA ALA A 205 -14.57 -0.37 -4.28
C ALA A 205 -15.56 0.70 -3.78
N GLY A 206 -15.78 1.75 -4.58
CA GLY A 206 -16.78 2.80 -4.41
C GLY A 206 -18.22 2.32 -4.30
N GLU A 207 -18.54 1.14 -4.83
CA GLU A 207 -19.85 0.50 -4.68
C GLU A 207 -20.10 0.03 -3.23
N THR A 208 -19.02 -0.23 -2.49
CA THR A 208 -19.07 -0.68 -1.09
C THR A 208 -18.69 0.44 -0.12
N TRP A 209 -17.68 1.23 -0.46
CA TRP A 209 -17.13 2.31 0.36
C TRP A 209 -17.30 3.63 -0.38
N VAL A 210 -18.19 4.52 0.09
CA VAL A 210 -18.50 5.80 -0.59
C VAL A 210 -17.23 6.62 -0.84
N GLU A 211 -16.23 6.57 0.04
CA GLU A 211 -14.96 7.28 -0.15
C GLU A 211 -14.24 6.88 -1.45
N GLY A 212 -14.41 5.65 -1.93
CA GLY A 212 -13.83 5.19 -3.20
C GLY A 212 -14.35 6.00 -4.39
N GLN A 213 -15.63 6.40 -4.38
CA GLN A 213 -16.21 7.24 -5.44
C GLN A 213 -15.61 8.64 -5.43
N THR A 214 -15.46 9.24 -4.24
CA THR A 214 -14.83 10.56 -4.08
C THR A 214 -13.38 10.54 -4.58
N LEU A 215 -12.61 9.51 -4.22
CA LEU A 215 -11.22 9.36 -4.66
C LEU A 215 -11.11 9.12 -6.18
N ALA A 216 -12.04 8.35 -6.77
CA ALA A 216 -12.10 8.16 -8.22
C ALA A 216 -12.37 9.49 -8.95
N ALA A 217 -13.39 10.24 -8.52
CA ALA A 217 -13.74 11.52 -9.13
C ALA A 217 -12.59 12.55 -9.05
N ASN A 218 -11.91 12.61 -7.91
CA ASN A 218 -10.71 13.46 -7.75
C ASN A 218 -9.60 13.06 -8.73
N LEU A 219 -9.37 11.76 -8.91
CA LEU A 219 -8.34 11.27 -9.83
C LEU A 219 -8.71 11.52 -11.30
N GLU A 220 -9.98 11.38 -11.66
CA GLU A 220 -10.49 11.70 -13.01
C GLU A 220 -10.34 13.18 -13.35
N THR A 221 -10.65 14.05 -12.38
CA THR A 221 -10.49 15.50 -12.53
C THR A 221 -9.02 15.84 -12.80
N LEU A 222 -8.11 15.26 -12.02
CA LEU A 222 -6.67 15.45 -12.22
C LEU A 222 -6.19 14.92 -13.57
N LEU A 223 -6.73 13.79 -14.04
CA LEU A 223 -6.40 13.20 -15.33
C LEU A 223 -6.80 14.14 -16.48
N ALA A 224 -8.03 14.68 -16.43
CA ALA A 224 -8.55 15.61 -17.43
C ALA A 224 -7.72 16.90 -17.50
N THR A 225 -7.43 17.53 -16.35
CA THR A 225 -6.56 18.72 -16.31
C THR A 225 -5.17 18.44 -16.88
N SER A 226 -4.62 17.25 -16.64
CA SER A 226 -3.32 16.88 -17.20
C SER A 226 -3.37 16.68 -18.71
N ASP A 227 -4.49 16.25 -19.29
CA ASP A 227 -4.63 16.08 -20.73
C ASP A 227 -4.79 17.44 -21.43
N GLU A 228 -5.48 18.41 -20.82
CA GLU A 228 -5.61 19.79 -21.35
C GLU A 228 -4.24 20.49 -21.47
N VAL A 229 -3.41 20.41 -20.42
CA VAL A 229 -2.06 21.00 -20.42
C VAL A 229 -1.16 20.40 -21.51
N MET A 230 -1.37 19.14 -21.88
CA MET A 230 -0.62 18.48 -22.95
C MET A 230 -1.09 18.87 -24.36
N VAL A 231 -2.34 19.32 -24.53
CA VAL A 231 -2.91 19.76 -25.81
C VAL A 231 -2.56 21.21 -26.12
N ASP A 232 -2.52 22.08 -25.10
CA ASP A 232 -2.15 23.50 -25.28
C ASP A 232 -0.64 23.73 -25.46
N GLY A 233 0.19 22.71 -25.22
CA GLY A 233 1.65 22.74 -25.36
C GLY A 233 2.20 22.26 -26.71
N THR A 234 1.34 21.85 -27.65
CA THR A 234 1.70 21.41 -29.02
C THR A 234 1.36 22.45 -30.07
#